data_AF-A0A386ZCF7-F1
#
_entry.id   AF-A0A386ZCF7-F1
#
_cell.length_a   1.000
_cell.length_b   1.000
_cell.length_c   1.000
_cell.angle_alpha   90.00
_cell.angle_beta   90.00
_cell.angle_gamma   90.00
#
_symmetry.space_group_name_H-M   'P 1'
#
loop_
_entity.id
_entity.type
_entity.pdbx_description
1 polymer ?
#
loop_
_entity_poly.entity_id
_entity_poly.type
_entity_poly.pdbx_seq_one_letter_code
_entity_poly.pdbx_strand_id
1 'polypeptide(L)' 'MDAHLAVDLGGDGLTILHFRAEWTAAKTFAEEFVRHHLRGAVVIDDEVSPEMKVLPYQRLYR' A
#
# COMPACT_ATOMS: atom_id res chain seq x y z
N MET A 1 -5.48 -1.27 13.92
CA MET A 1 -5.87 0.00 13.28
C MET A 1 -5.63 -0.17 11.80
N ASP A 2 -6.62 0.16 10.99
CA ASP A 2 -6.50 0.09 9.53
C ASP A 2 -5.85 1.37 9.01
N ALA A 3 -5.17 1.26 7.88
CA ALA A 3 -4.44 2.31 7.19
C ALA A 3 -4.82 2.29 5.71
N HIS A 4 -4.77 3.45 5.08
CA HIS A 4 -4.82 3.57 3.64
C HIS A 4 -3.40 3.45 3.09
N LEU A 5 -3.25 2.65 2.03
CA LEU A 5 -2.01 2.40 1.32
C LEU A 5 -2.20 2.79 -0.14
N ALA A 6 -1.53 3.86 -0.56
CA ALA A 6 -1.46 4.30 -1.94
C ALA A 6 -0.15 3.79 -2.57
N VAL A 7 -0.27 3.07 -3.69
CA VAL A 7 0.87 2.47 -4.40
C VAL A 7 0.92 3.03 -5.82
N ASP A 8 1.98 3.78 -6.11
CA ASP A 8 2.38 4.17 -7.45
C ASP A 8 3.39 3.13 -7.97
N LEU A 9 3.09 2.52 -9.12
CA LEU A 9 3.90 1.47 -9.75
C LEU A 9 4.89 1.98 -10.81
N GLY A 10 5.08 3.30 -10.93
CA GLY A 10 6.17 3.87 -11.70
C GLY A 10 6.07 3.62 -13.21
N GLY A 11 5.20 4.39 -13.84
CA GLY A 11 5.04 4.41 -15.30
C GLY A 11 4.13 5.56 -15.69
N ASP A 12 4.51 6.79 -15.34
CA ASP A 12 3.84 8.07 -15.66
C ASP A 12 3.02 8.70 -14.52
N GLY A 13 2.98 8.09 -13.32
CA GLY A 13 2.25 8.61 -12.15
C GLY A 13 0.72 8.61 -12.29
N LEU A 14 0.20 8.08 -13.40
CA LEU A 14 -1.22 8.09 -13.75
C LEU A 14 -2.04 6.97 -13.10
N THR A 15 -1.38 5.94 -12.55
CA THR A 15 -2.06 4.81 -11.90
C THR A 15 -1.60 4.68 -10.46
N ILE A 16 -2.39 5.27 -9.55
CA ILE A 16 -2.24 5.05 -8.10
C ILE A 16 -3.27 3.99 -7.69
N LEU A 17 -2.80 2.91 -7.08
CA LEU A 17 -3.65 1.88 -6.51
C LEU A 17 -3.90 2.19 -5.03
N HIS A 18 -5.16 2.19 -4.62
CA HIS A 18 -5.57 2.50 -3.25
C HIS A 18 -6.07 1.24 -2.54
N PHE A 19 -5.49 0.96 -1.39
CA PHE A 19 -5.86 -0.20 -0.58
C PHE A 19 -6.12 0.17 0.89
N ARG A 20 -7.00 -0.58 1.54
CA ARG A 20 -7.11 -0.64 2.99
C ARG A 20 -6.27 -1.82 3.50
N ALA A 21 -5.45 -1.60 4.51
CA ALA A 21 -4.67 -2.65 5.16
C ALA A 21 -4.57 -2.44 6.68
N GLU A 22 -4.26 -3.48 7.43
CA GLU A 22 -3.76 -3.28 8.81
C GLU A 22 -2.47 -2.43 8.77
N TRP A 23 -2.31 -1.51 9.70
CA TRP A 23 -1.14 -0.61 9.78
C TRP A 23 0.21 -1.34 9.71
N THR A 24 0.32 -2.47 10.41
CA THR A 24 1.53 -3.31 10.38
C THR A 24 1.79 -3.89 8.99
N ALA A 25 0.75 -4.39 8.33
CA ALA A 25 0.85 -4.92 6.97
C ALA A 25 1.19 -3.84 5.93
N ALA A 26 0.61 -2.64 6.06
CA ALA A 26 0.93 -1.50 5.21
C ALA A 26 2.42 -1.12 5.31
N LYS A 27 2.97 -1.10 6.53
CA LYS A 27 4.39 -0.84 6.77
C LYS A 27 5.29 -1.92 6.16
N THR A 28 5.01 -3.18 6.44
CA THR A 28 5.80 -4.30 5.89
C THR A 28 5.78 -4.29 4.35
N PHE A 29 4.62 -4.00 3.75
CA PHE A 29 4.51 -3.85 2.29
C PHE A 29 5.41 -2.72 1.77
N ALA A 30 5.36 -1.53 2.39
CA ALA A 30 6.18 -0.40 1.98
C ALA A 30 7.69 -0.69 2.09
N GLU A 31 8.11 -1.37 3.17
CA GLU A 31 9.50 -1.80 3.36
C GLU A 31 9.95 -2.78 2.26
N GLU A 32 9.13 -3.79 1.95
CA GLU A 32 9.42 -4.74 0.87
C GLU A 32 9.42 -4.06 -0.50
N PHE A 33 8.51 -3.12 -0.75
CA PHE A 33 8.46 -2.36 -2.01
C PHE A 33 9.79 -1.64 -2.29
N VAL A 34 10.37 -1.02 -1.25
CA VAL A 34 11.69 -0.37 -1.33
C VAL A 34 12.80 -1.40 -1.52
N ARG A 35 12.77 -2.53 -0.80
CA ARG A 35 13.79 -3.59 -0.88
C ARG A 35 13.89 -4.23 -2.26
N HIS A 36 12.76 -4.39 -2.96
CA HIS A 36 12.73 -4.99 -4.31
C HIS A 36 13.02 -3.99 -5.43
N HIS A 37 13.42 -2.75 -5.11
CA HIS A 37 13.73 -1.69 -6.08
C HIS A 37 12.64 -1.48 -7.13
N LEU A 38 11.37 -1.64 -6.73
CA LEU A 38 10.24 -1.36 -7.61
C LEU A 38 10.25 0.14 -7.94
N ARG A 39 10.03 0.47 -9.23
CA ARG A 39 9.88 1.86 -9.65
C ARG A 39 8.55 2.37 -9.11
N GLY A 40 8.55 3.52 -8.46
CA GLY A 40 7.34 4.15 -7.93
C GLY A 40 7.46 4.58 -6.47
N ALA A 41 6.32 4.74 -5.81
CA ALA A 41 6.24 5.25 -4.44
C ALA A 41 5.09 4.56 -3.67
N VAL A 42 5.26 4.47 -2.36
CA VAL A 42 4.22 3.98 -1.45
C VAL A 42 3.96 5.06 -0.40
N VAL A 43 2.69 5.41 -0.20
CA VAL A 43 2.23 6.35 0.82
C VAL A 43 1.28 5.62 1.76
N ILE A 44 1.42 5.88 3.06
CA ILE A 44 0.56 5.35 4.12
C ILE A 44 -0.03 6.53 4.87
N ASP A 45 -1.35 6.53 5.04
CA ASP A 45 -2.07 7.54 5.80
C ASP A 45 -3.30 6.93 6.50
N ASP A 46 -4.04 7.78 7.24
CA ASP A 46 -5.21 7.40 8.01
C ASP A 46 -6.54 7.60 7.25
N GLU A 47 -6.50 7.96 5.96
CA GLU A 47 -7.69 8.25 5.13
C GLU A 47 -8.37 6.97 4.63
N VAL A 48 -8.79 6.11 5.55
CA VAL A 48 -9.47 4.86 5.23
C VAL A 48 -10.93 5.10 4.90
N SER A 49 -11.38 4.60 3.75
CA SER A 49 -12.80 4.61 3.38
C SER A 49 -13.39 3.20 3.18
N PRO A 50 -14.71 3.01 3.40
CA PRO A 50 -15.36 1.70 3.26
C PRO A 50 -15.28 1.06 1.87
N GLU A 51 -15.16 1.87 0.82
CA GLU A 51 -15.10 1.46 -0.58
C GLU A 51 -13.71 0.99 -1.04
N MET A 52 -12.67 1.19 -0.23
CA MET A 52 -11.31 0.74 -0.54
C MET A 52 -11.21 -0.79 -0.56
N LYS A 53 -10.46 -1.29 -1.54
CA LYS A 53 -10.15 -2.72 -1.62
C LYS A 53 -9.15 -3.07 -0.54
N VAL A 54 -9.32 -4.23 0.09
CA VAL A 54 -8.34 -4.75 1.05
C VAL A 54 -7.05 -5.11 0.30
N LEU A 55 -5.89 -4.80 0.89
CA LEU A 55 -4.59 -5.18 0.36
C LEU A 55 -4.54 -6.69 0.09
N PRO A 56 -4.28 -7.12 -1.15
CA PRO A 56 -4.16 -8.53 -1.47
C PRO A 56 -3.08 -9.20 -0.61
N TYR A 57 -3.38 -10.40 -0.13
CA TYR A 57 -2.45 -11.20 0.68
C TYR A 57 -1.92 -10.49 1.94
N GLN A 58 -2.67 -9.55 2.53
CA GLN A 58 -2.34 -8.85 3.77
C GLN A 58 -1.75 -9.76 4.88
N ARG A 59 -2.22 -11.02 4.96
CA ARG A 59 -1.74 -12.00 5.95
C ARG A 59 -0.26 -12.38 5.79
N LEU A 60 0.33 -12.18 4.61
CA LEU A 60 1.76 -12.42 4.34
C LEU A 60 2.65 -11.30 4.87
N TYR A 61 2.07 -10.14 5.21
CA TYR A 61 2.77 -8.94 5.63
C TYR A 61 2.66 -8.67 7.15
N ARG A 62 2.17 -9.65 7.92
CA ARG A 62 1.95 -9.56 9.37
C ARG A 62 3.19 -9.94 10.17
#